data_AF-A0AAU9D5J7-F1
#
_entry.id   AF-A0AAU9D5J7-F1
#
_cell.length_a   1.000
_cell.length_b   1.000
_cell.length_c   1.000
_cell.angle_alpha   90.00
_cell.angle_beta   90.00
_cell.angle_gamma   90.00
#
_symmetry.space_group_name_H-M   'P 1'
#
loop_
_entity.id
_entity.type
_entity.pdbx_description
1 polymer ?
#
loop_
_entity_poly.entity_id
_entity_poly.type
_entity_poly.pdbx_seq_one_letter_code
_entity_poly.pdbx_strand_id
1 'polypeptide(L)' 'MVSQFLTKHLNFSLVNLSVNPQSEKESMLQIYPDDYLTDGFFIALMQKQEA' A
#
# COMPACT_ATOMS: atom_id res chain seq x y z
N MET A 1 -2.85 9.26 -7.45
CA MET A 1 -1.65 8.51 -7.01
C MET A 1 -1.86 7.01 -7.15
N VAL A 2 -2.40 6.27 -6.17
CA VAL A 2 -2.59 4.81 -6.29
C VAL A 2 -3.81 4.45 -7.14
N SER A 3 -4.98 5.03 -6.86
CA SER A 3 -6.21 4.80 -7.63
C SER A 3 -6.02 5.12 -9.12
N GLN A 4 -5.42 6.28 -9.42
CA GLN A 4 -5.09 6.69 -10.79
C GLN A 4 -4.13 5.71 -11.49
N PHE A 5 -3.17 5.13 -10.77
CA PHE A 5 -2.28 4.11 -11.33
C PHE A 5 -3.07 2.86 -11.70
N LEU A 6 -3.89 2.33 -10.78
CA LEU A 6 -4.72 1.14 -11.01
C LEU A 6 -5.72 1.31 -12.16
N THR A 7 -6.26 2.53 -12.36
CA THR A 7 -7.15 2.80 -13.51
C THR A 7 -6.43 2.74 -14.87
N LYS A 8 -5.11 2.96 -14.91
CA LYS A 8 -4.31 2.95 -16.14
C LYS A 8 -3.62 1.61 -16.39
N HIS A 9 -3.39 0.84 -15.33
CA HIS A 9 -2.62 -0.39 -15.34
C HIS A 9 -3.48 -1.53 -14.77
N LEU A 10 -4.45 -1.97 -15.57
CA LEU A 10 -5.45 -2.98 -15.17
C LEU A 10 -4.85 -4.35 -14.83
N ASN A 11 -3.60 -4.59 -15.23
CA ASN A 11 -2.85 -5.80 -14.93
C ASN A 11 -2.10 -5.71 -13.58
N PHE A 12 -2.42 -4.74 -12.74
CA PHE A 12 -1.90 -4.63 -11.38
C PHE A 12 -3.03 -4.71 -10.35
N SER A 13 -2.75 -5.37 -9.23
CA SER A 13 -3.64 -5.43 -8.07
C SER A 13 -2.89 -5.00 -6.81
N LEU A 14 -3.60 -4.34 -5.89
CA LEU A 14 -3.08 -4.08 -4.55
C LEU A 14 -2.93 -5.39 -3.78
N VAL A 15 -1.81 -5.52 -3.06
CA VAL A 15 -1.52 -6.64 -2.18
C VAL A 15 -1.57 -6.14 -0.75
N ASN A 16 -2.25 -6.88 0.11
CA ASN A 16 -2.33 -6.54 1.51
C ASN A 16 -0.95 -6.66 2.18
N LEU A 17 -0.57 -5.64 2.94
CA LEU A 17 0.65 -5.64 3.74
C LEU A 17 0.29 -6.14 5.15
N SER A 18 0.68 -7.36 5.50
CA SER A 18 0.48 -7.92 6.85
C SER A 18 1.63 -7.55 7.80
N VAL A 19 2.04 -6.28 7.80
CA VAL A 19 3.16 -5.79 8.63
C VAL A 19 2.68 -5.09 9.91
N ASN A 20 1.43 -4.62 9.96
CA ASN A 20 0.76 -4.23 11.19
C ASN A 20 -0.78 -4.42 11.09
N PRO A 21 -1.52 -4.42 12.22
CA PRO A 21 -2.98 -4.62 12.21
C PRO A 21 -3.76 -3.52 11.49
N GLN A 22 -3.18 -2.32 11.35
CA GLN A 22 -3.80 -1.19 10.66
C GLN A 22 -3.80 -1.41 9.14
N SER A 23 -2.69 -1.92 8.60
CA SER A 23 -2.50 -2.16 7.16
C SER A 23 -3.36 -3.30 6.64
N GLU A 24 -3.76 -4.24 7.51
CA GLU A 24 -4.68 -5.33 7.16
C GLU A 24 -6.06 -4.82 6.69
N LYS A 25 -6.51 -3.67 7.18
CA LYS A 25 -7.83 -3.10 6.85
C LYS A 25 -7.84 -2.27 5.57
N GLU A 26 -6.74 -1.60 5.26
CA GLU A 26 -6.69 -0.61 4.18
C GLU A 26 -5.83 -1.04 2.98
N SER A 27 -5.17 -2.21 3.03
CA SER A 27 -4.25 -2.73 2.00
C SER A 27 -3.10 -1.76 1.63
N MET A 28 -2.90 -0.74 2.46
CA MET A 28 -1.91 0.31 2.35
C MET A 28 -1.41 0.61 3.75
N LEU A 29 -0.14 0.96 3.87
CA LEU A 29 0.48 1.27 5.15
C LEU A 29 0.73 2.77 5.25
N GLN A 30 0.23 3.35 6.33
CA GLN A 30 0.56 4.70 6.76
C GLN A 30 1.39 4.59 8.04
N ILE A 31 2.58 5.18 8.01
CA ILE A 31 3.45 5.30 9.18
C ILE A 31 3.48 6.76 9.56
N TYR A 32 3.03 7.08 10.77
CA TYR A 32 3.21 8.41 11.33
C TYR A 32 4.53 8.48 12.09
N PRO A 33 5.18 9.66 12.14
CA PRO A 33 6.48 9.81 12.79
C PRO A 33 6.52 9.29 14.24
N ASP A 34 5.44 9.51 14.97
CA ASP A 34 5.32 9.17 16.39
C ASP A 34 5.20 7.65 16.64
N ASP A 35 4.77 6.87 15.64
CA ASP A 35 4.57 5.41 15.79
C ASP A 35 5.89 4.65 15.91
N TYR A 36 6.94 5.14 15.24
CA TYR A 36 8.23 4.44 15.12
C TYR A 36 9.46 5.35 15.28
N LEU A 37 9.29 6.59 15.75
CA LEU A 37 10.36 7.59 15.86
C LEU A 37 11.15 7.74 14.54
N THR A 38 10.42 7.82 13.44
CA THR A 38 10.95 7.88 12.07
C THR A 38 10.22 8.97 11.28
N ASP A 39 10.54 9.14 9.99
CA ASP A 39 9.79 10.06 9.14
C ASP A 39 8.39 9.50 8.80
N GLY A 40 7.51 10.35 8.27
CA GLY A 40 6.19 9.89 7.80
C GLY A 40 6.30 9.14 6.47
N PHE A 41 5.69 7.95 6.38
CA PHE A 41 5.69 7.14 5.15
C PHE A 41 4.27 6.74 4.72
N PHE A 42 4.08 6.67 3.39
CA PHE A 42 2.92 6.05 2.75
C PHE A 42 3.41 4.95 1.81
N ILE A 43 2.98 3.71 2.04
CA ILE A 43 3.45 2.53 1.30
C ILE A 43 2.25 1.77 0.72
N ALA A 44 2.28 1.52 -0.58
CA ALA A 44 1.33 0.66 -1.27
C ALA A 44 2.08 -0.44 -2.03
N LEU A 45 1.74 -1.70 -1.77
CA LEU A 45 2.32 -2.84 -2.47
C LEU A 45 1.40 -3.27 -3.61
N MET A 46 1.96 -3.47 -4.79
CA MET A 46 1.22 -3.89 -5.98
C MET A 46 1.91 -5.07 -6.63
N GLN A 47 1.10 -6.01 -7.11
CA GLN A 47 1.57 -7.15 -7.90
C GLN A 47 1.05 -7.02 -9.32
N LYS A 48 1.96 -7.21 -10.28
CA LYS A 48 1.58 -7.40 -11.68
C LYS A 48 1.00 -8.80 -11.82
N GLN A 49 -0.22 -8.92 -12.31
CA GLN A 49 -0.79 -10.21 -12.68
C GLN A 49 -0.32 -10.56 -14.08
N GLU A 50 0.21 -11.78 -14.25
CA GLU A 50 0.42 -12.35 -15.58
C GLU A 50 -0.94 -12.73 -16.16
N ALA A 51 -1.11 -12.50 -17.47
CA ALA A 51 -2.34 -12.78 -18.19
C ALA A 51 -2.48 -14.28 -18.50
#